data_AF-A0AA36CCY8-F1
#
_entry.id   AF-A0AA36CCY8-F1
#
_cell.length_a   1.000
_cell.length_b   1.000
_cell.length_c   1.000
_cell.angle_alpha   90.00
_cell.angle_beta   90.00
_cell.angle_gamma   90.00
#
_symmetry.space_group_name_H-M   'P 1'
#
loop_
_entity.id
_entity.type
_entity.pdbx_description
1 polymer ?
#
loop_
_entity_poly.entity_id
_entity_poly.type
_entity_poly.pdbx_seq_one_letter_code
_entity_poly.pdbx_strand_id
1 'polypeptide(L)'
;MLSPAMLKSMGRRTSREVNLPLDKIRQDSKGNLLPLIEDEEVMQYHGRRRASNHSILDFDGDTAVMLRGVFEQEVLPSRSNARRASVMSMNQRQDRERRASLTANVKTNEKKTTPERKWSLILKQRQEADAQRAINIQPHQYTEDPTVAWEMLKAKRPVKRVIQMKLDTPIRPDHVRFVCVSCTHGQPLPHLPDGDVLIVAGDFTSCGLPKEVKNFNAQLANTRHAYRILIAGNHECTFDETFLKSQKREIGEAKEEALKQALLSALHSAKMTTPRPLLTNGLYLQDEVIELFGITIYGTPWQPRVDNWAFNLSRGVPLLEKWNQIPTGVDVLITHTPPLGHGDLMANGQRMGCVELLNTVVKRVKPKYHVYGHIHEGYGCSSDGYTKFINCCSTDHNLDLVNSPVIFDIPVHPTTKQYYLNNIKKVTKRIQKEQLERK
;
A
#
# COMPACT_ATOMS: atom_id res chain seq x y z
N MET A 1 9.26 40.72 -1.52
CA MET A 1 8.51 40.55 -0.25
C MET A 1 7.04 40.78 -0.56
N LEU A 2 6.20 39.76 -0.40
CA LEU A 2 4.75 39.82 -0.64
C LEU A 2 4.05 39.36 0.65
N SER A 3 2.98 40.08 1.02
CA SER A 3 2.41 40.06 2.37
C SER A 3 1.45 38.88 2.63
N PRO A 4 1.18 38.51 3.90
CA PRO A 4 0.32 37.38 4.29
C PRO A 4 -1.19 37.52 4.02
N ALA A 5 -1.64 38.52 3.26
CA ALA A 5 -3.05 38.90 3.20
C ALA A 5 -3.88 38.26 2.04
N MET A 6 -3.29 37.40 1.19
CA MET A 6 -4.04 36.75 0.10
C MET A 6 -4.45 35.29 0.37
N LEU A 7 -4.26 34.78 1.60
CA LEU A 7 -4.64 33.41 2.00
C LEU A 7 -5.91 33.34 2.88
N LYS A 8 -6.70 34.41 2.97
CA LYS A 8 -7.95 34.46 3.77
C LYS A 8 -9.18 34.93 2.98
N SER A 9 -9.58 34.23 1.92
CA SER A 9 -10.87 34.49 1.27
C SER A 9 -11.73 33.27 0.91
N MET A 10 -11.49 32.09 1.50
CA MET A 10 -12.44 30.97 1.41
C MET A 10 -12.68 30.36 2.78
N GLY A 11 -13.47 31.03 3.61
CA GLY A 11 -13.73 30.53 4.97
C GLY A 11 -14.68 31.39 5.80
N ARG A 12 -15.81 31.82 5.23
CA ARG A 12 -17.02 32.19 6.00
C ARG A 12 -18.26 31.85 5.19
N ARG A 13 -18.80 30.65 5.39
CA ARG A 13 -20.24 30.43 5.27
C ARG A 13 -20.75 30.05 6.65
N THR A 14 -21.58 30.93 7.16
CA THR A 14 -22.41 30.76 8.35
C THR A 14 -23.31 29.54 8.20
N SER A 15 -23.62 28.92 9.34
CA SER A 15 -24.58 27.85 9.56
C SER A 15 -25.76 27.84 8.57
N ARG A 16 -25.88 26.75 7.80
CA ARG A 16 -27.14 26.37 7.15
C ARG A 16 -27.83 25.36 8.05
N GLU A 17 -28.96 25.78 8.62
CA GLU A 17 -29.97 24.90 9.18
C GLU A 17 -30.35 23.84 8.14
N VAL A 18 -30.43 22.59 8.59
CA VAL A 18 -30.92 21.47 7.79
C VAL A 18 -32.44 21.53 7.82
N ASN A 19 -33.07 22.05 6.77
CA ASN A 19 -34.50 21.91 6.56
C ASN A 19 -34.80 20.46 6.16
N LEU A 20 -35.36 19.68 7.10
CA LEU A 20 -36.05 18.43 6.79
C LEU A 20 -37.47 18.78 6.29
N PRO A 21 -38.04 18.04 5.31
CA PRO A 21 -39.43 18.24 4.89
C PRO A 21 -40.39 18.01 6.05
N LEU A 22 -41.40 18.89 6.18
CA LEU A 22 -42.34 19.01 7.32
C LEU A 22 -43.25 17.79 7.57
N ASP A 23 -43.14 16.74 6.77
CA ASP A 23 -44.13 15.67 6.72
C ASP A 23 -43.73 14.42 7.53
N LYS A 24 -42.61 14.46 8.28
CA LYS A 24 -42.06 13.29 9.01
C LYS A 24 -41.66 13.52 10.48
N ILE A 25 -42.20 14.56 11.13
CA ILE A 25 -41.86 14.92 12.51
C ILE A 25 -43.14 15.05 13.36
N ARG A 26 -43.16 14.49 14.57
CA ARG A 26 -44.23 14.70 15.56
C ARG A 26 -43.67 15.38 16.81
N GLN A 27 -44.47 16.25 17.42
CA GLN A 27 -44.13 16.97 18.64
C GLN A 27 -44.71 16.25 19.87
N ASP A 28 -43.91 16.05 20.92
CA ASP A 28 -44.38 15.49 22.18
C ASP A 28 -45.13 16.52 23.04
N SER A 29 -45.78 16.08 24.12
CA SER A 29 -46.54 16.94 25.04
C SER A 29 -45.67 17.90 25.86
N LYS A 30 -44.35 17.96 25.60
CA LYS A 30 -43.38 18.88 26.18
C LYS A 30 -42.70 19.76 25.13
N GLY A 31 -43.10 19.69 23.86
CA GLY A 31 -42.64 20.56 22.80
C GLY A 31 -41.41 20.08 22.00
N ASN A 32 -40.92 18.86 22.24
CA ASN A 32 -39.76 18.33 21.51
C ASN A 32 -40.16 17.65 20.19
N LEU A 33 -39.34 17.83 19.15
CA LEU A 33 -39.55 17.26 17.81
C LEU A 33 -38.88 15.88 17.71
N LEU A 34 -39.65 14.84 17.34
CA LEU A 34 -39.19 13.46 17.16
C LEU A 34 -39.52 12.95 15.74
N PRO A 35 -38.65 12.14 15.11
CA PRO A 35 -38.93 11.51 13.82
C PRO A 35 -39.99 10.41 13.93
N LEU A 36 -40.90 10.33 12.96
CA LEU A 36 -41.86 9.24 12.80
C LEU A 36 -41.14 7.95 12.36
N ILE A 37 -41.14 6.92 13.22
CA ILE A 37 -40.68 5.57 12.90
C ILE A 37 -41.94 4.73 12.64
N GLU A 38 -42.06 4.17 11.44
CA GLU A 38 -43.03 3.10 11.15
C GLU A 38 -42.40 1.76 11.56
N ASP A 39 -42.98 1.10 12.57
CA ASP A 39 -42.61 -0.23 13.01
C ASP A 39 -43.44 -1.29 12.27
N GLU A 40 -42.78 -2.21 11.58
CA GLU A 40 -43.19 -3.63 11.51
C GLU A 40 -41.92 -4.51 11.44
N GLU A 41 -41.49 -5.03 12.58
CA GLU A 41 -41.48 -6.48 12.85
C GLU A 41 -41.03 -6.74 14.29
N VAL A 42 -41.99 -7.23 15.09
CA VAL A 42 -41.80 -7.74 16.45
C VAL A 42 -41.53 -9.24 16.36
N MET A 43 -40.47 -9.73 17.00
CA MET A 43 -40.49 -11.04 17.66
C MET A 43 -39.56 -11.07 18.88
N GLN A 44 -40.21 -10.93 20.05
CA GLN A 44 -39.98 -11.61 21.32
C GLN A 44 -38.54 -11.81 21.83
N TYR A 45 -38.22 -11.21 22.99
CA TYR A 45 -37.85 -12.03 24.16
C TYR A 45 -38.15 -11.28 25.47
N HIS A 46 -38.81 -11.99 26.38
CA HIS A 46 -39.26 -11.52 27.68
C HIS A 46 -38.12 -11.02 28.57
N GLY A 47 -38.35 -9.88 29.21
CA GLY A 47 -37.51 -9.40 30.31
C GLY A 47 -37.77 -10.12 31.63
N ARG A 48 -36.81 -10.04 32.55
CA ARG A 48 -36.97 -9.33 33.83
C ARG A 48 -35.70 -9.40 34.69
N ARG A 49 -35.45 -8.24 35.29
CA ARG A 49 -34.89 -7.96 36.63
C ARG A 49 -33.37 -7.93 36.82
N ARG A 50 -32.93 -6.69 37.09
CA ARG A 50 -31.85 -6.31 38.00
C ARG A 50 -31.96 -7.02 39.35
N ALA A 51 -30.83 -7.45 39.89
CA ALA A 51 -30.50 -7.32 41.31
C ALA A 51 -28.98 -7.25 41.48
N SER A 52 -28.55 -6.20 42.15
CA SER A 52 -27.23 -5.97 42.73
C SER A 52 -27.06 -6.78 44.03
N ASN A 53 -25.86 -7.30 44.28
CA ASN A 53 -25.06 -7.15 45.52
C ASN A 53 -24.19 -8.36 45.87
N HIS A 54 -22.97 -8.03 46.33
CA HIS A 54 -22.13 -8.71 47.35
C HIS A 54 -21.45 -10.03 46.90
N SER A 55 -20.13 -10.08 46.72
CA SER A 55 -18.99 -9.97 47.66
C SER A 55 -18.55 -11.32 48.23
N ILE A 56 -17.26 -11.61 48.01
CA ILE A 56 -16.34 -12.41 48.85
C ILE A 56 -16.59 -13.94 48.85
N LEU A 57 -15.60 -14.69 48.37
CA LEU A 57 -14.77 -15.60 49.18
C LEU A 57 -13.71 -16.28 48.28
N ASP A 58 -12.44 -16.11 48.69
CA ASP A 58 -11.32 -16.98 48.34
C ASP A 58 -11.62 -18.44 48.67
N PHE A 59 -10.99 -19.39 47.96
CA PHE A 59 -10.24 -20.48 48.58
C PHE A 59 -9.36 -21.20 47.55
N ASP A 60 -8.10 -21.37 47.95
CA ASP A 60 -7.04 -22.22 47.40
C ASP A 60 -7.44 -23.69 47.26
N GLY A 61 -6.65 -24.45 46.49
CA GLY A 61 -6.31 -25.82 46.90
C GLY A 61 -6.14 -26.84 45.78
N ASP A 62 -4.87 -27.19 45.55
CA ASP A 62 -4.37 -28.36 44.84
C ASP A 62 -5.17 -29.66 45.02
N THR A 63 -5.28 -30.47 43.96
CA THR A 63 -4.88 -31.88 44.00
C THR A 63 -4.81 -32.51 42.61
N ALA A 64 -3.62 -33.04 42.28
CA ALA A 64 -3.41 -34.00 41.21
C ALA A 64 -3.42 -35.41 41.81
N VAL A 65 -4.21 -36.36 41.29
CA VAL A 65 -3.89 -37.80 41.32
C VAL A 65 -4.48 -38.50 40.09
N MET A 66 -3.65 -39.34 39.51
CA MET A 66 -3.86 -40.27 38.40
C MET A 66 -5.08 -41.19 38.55
N LEU A 67 -5.69 -41.57 37.42
CA LEU A 67 -6.18 -42.94 37.20
C LEU A 67 -6.02 -43.34 35.72
N ARG A 68 -5.26 -44.42 35.51
CA ARG A 68 -5.19 -45.23 34.28
C ARG A 68 -6.51 -45.99 34.11
N GLY A 69 -6.95 -46.23 32.86
CA GLY A 69 -7.90 -47.30 32.58
C GLY A 69 -8.69 -47.17 31.28
N VAL A 70 -8.06 -47.57 30.17
CA VAL A 70 -8.61 -48.41 29.08
C VAL A 70 -10.12 -48.35 28.81
N PHE A 71 -10.53 -47.86 27.63
CA PHE A 71 -11.45 -48.58 26.73
C PHE A 71 -11.30 -48.06 25.30
N GLU A 72 -10.79 -48.93 24.44
CA GLU A 72 -10.83 -48.82 22.98
C GLU A 72 -12.26 -49.01 22.49
N GLN A 73 -12.75 -48.13 21.61
CA GLN A 73 -13.66 -48.51 20.54
C GLN A 73 -13.30 -47.72 19.27
N GLU A 74 -12.86 -48.47 18.27
CA GLU A 74 -12.56 -48.02 16.92
C GLU A 74 -13.82 -47.52 16.21
N VAL A 75 -13.73 -46.32 15.61
CA VAL A 75 -14.68 -45.86 14.59
C VAL A 75 -13.93 -45.74 13.27
N LEU A 76 -14.24 -46.64 12.33
CA LEU A 76 -13.73 -46.64 10.96
C LEU A 76 -14.19 -45.39 10.19
N PRO A 77 -13.30 -44.66 9.47
CA PRO A 77 -13.72 -43.58 8.60
C PRO A 77 -14.09 -44.07 7.19
N SER A 78 -15.15 -43.47 6.65
CA SER A 78 -15.75 -43.74 5.34
C SER A 78 -14.84 -43.38 4.16
N ARG A 79 -15.06 -44.09 3.04
CA ARG A 79 -14.24 -44.14 1.80
C ARG A 79 -14.10 -42.84 0.97
N SER A 80 -14.43 -41.66 1.49
CA SER A 80 -14.31 -40.39 0.75
C SER A 80 -13.02 -39.60 1.04
N ASN A 81 -12.26 -39.94 2.07
CA ASN A 81 -11.04 -39.21 2.46
C ASN A 81 -9.70 -39.79 1.94
N ALA A 82 -9.70 -41.01 1.38
CA ALA A 82 -8.47 -41.64 0.86
C ALA A 82 -8.01 -41.08 -0.50
N ARG A 83 -8.91 -40.50 -1.31
CA ARG A 83 -8.56 -39.96 -2.65
C ARG A 83 -7.98 -38.54 -2.60
N ARG A 84 -8.23 -37.75 -1.56
CA ARG A 84 -7.63 -36.40 -1.42
C ARG A 84 -6.21 -36.42 -0.84
N ALA A 85 -5.91 -37.35 0.06
CA ALA A 85 -4.57 -37.49 0.63
C ALA A 85 -3.54 -38.05 -0.38
N SER A 86 -3.96 -38.96 -1.26
CA SER A 86 -3.08 -39.57 -2.27
C SER A 86 -2.65 -38.61 -3.39
N VAL A 87 -3.50 -37.65 -3.77
CA VAL A 87 -3.17 -36.64 -4.79
C VAL A 87 -2.25 -35.54 -4.23
N MET A 88 -2.39 -35.19 -2.95
CA MET A 88 -1.48 -34.24 -2.28
C MET A 88 -0.08 -34.83 -2.05
N SER A 89 0.04 -36.12 -1.72
CA SER A 89 1.36 -36.75 -1.54
C SER A 89 2.10 -37.01 -2.85
N MET A 90 1.38 -37.26 -3.96
CA MET A 90 1.98 -37.39 -5.30
C MET A 90 2.53 -36.07 -5.83
N ASN A 91 1.83 -34.94 -5.62
CA ASN A 91 2.32 -33.63 -6.03
C ASN A 91 3.56 -33.18 -5.23
N GLN A 92 3.62 -33.48 -3.93
CA GLN A 92 4.81 -33.18 -3.12
C GLN A 92 6.03 -34.04 -3.47
N ARG A 93 5.81 -35.27 -3.95
CA ARG A 93 6.88 -36.17 -4.40
C ARG A 93 7.42 -35.76 -5.78
N GLN A 94 6.54 -35.38 -6.70
CA GLN A 94 6.92 -34.83 -8.00
C GLN A 94 7.63 -33.47 -7.89
N ASP A 95 7.27 -32.61 -6.93
CA ASP A 95 7.98 -31.35 -6.66
C ASP A 95 9.35 -31.55 -6.01
N ARG A 96 9.52 -32.59 -5.18
CA ARG A 96 10.83 -32.97 -4.62
C ARG A 96 11.76 -33.56 -5.67
N GLU A 97 11.25 -34.41 -6.55
CA GLU A 97 12.02 -34.98 -7.67
C GLU A 97 12.37 -33.92 -8.72
N ARG A 98 11.50 -32.93 -8.96
CA ARG A 98 11.81 -31.76 -9.81
C ARG A 98 12.84 -30.80 -9.19
N ARG A 99 12.80 -30.58 -7.87
CA ARG A 99 13.85 -29.83 -7.16
C ARG A 99 15.20 -30.55 -7.20
N ALA A 100 15.20 -31.89 -7.12
CA ALA A 100 16.40 -32.72 -7.23
C ALA A 100 16.99 -32.74 -8.66
N SER A 101 16.15 -32.77 -9.70
CA SER A 101 16.62 -32.72 -11.09
C SER A 101 17.13 -31.33 -11.52
N LEU A 102 16.54 -30.25 -10.99
CA LEU A 102 17.06 -28.88 -11.16
C LEU A 102 18.37 -28.63 -10.39
N THR A 103 18.63 -29.35 -9.29
CA THR A 103 19.92 -29.27 -8.58
C THR A 103 21.00 -30.18 -9.18
N ALA A 104 20.62 -31.25 -9.90
CA ALA A 104 21.58 -32.12 -10.58
C ALA A 104 22.20 -31.47 -11.83
N ASN A 105 21.46 -30.65 -12.58
CA ASN A 105 21.97 -29.98 -13.78
C ASN A 105 22.85 -28.73 -13.52
N VAL A 106 23.09 -28.37 -12.26
CA VAL A 106 23.92 -27.21 -11.88
C VAL A 106 25.35 -27.62 -11.50
N LYS A 107 25.67 -28.92 -11.43
CA LYS A 107 26.99 -29.40 -10.97
C LYS A 107 28.08 -29.49 -12.04
N THR A 108 27.86 -29.03 -13.27
CA THR A 108 28.89 -29.03 -14.32
C THR A 108 29.06 -27.66 -14.97
N ASN A 109 29.42 -26.65 -14.19
CA ASN A 109 30.23 -25.50 -14.63
C ASN A 109 30.48 -24.53 -13.46
N GLU A 110 31.22 -24.98 -12.45
CA GLU A 110 31.85 -24.04 -11.50
C GLU A 110 33.08 -23.39 -12.14
N LYS A 111 32.84 -22.45 -13.06
CA LYS A 111 33.83 -21.44 -13.42
C LYS A 111 33.28 -20.05 -13.05
N LYS A 112 33.83 -19.53 -11.95
CA LYS A 112 33.85 -18.12 -11.49
C LYS A 112 32.75 -17.23 -12.08
N THR A 113 31.53 -17.35 -11.57
CA THR A 113 30.50 -16.31 -11.71
C THR A 113 30.16 -15.79 -10.32
N THR A 114 30.24 -14.47 -10.10
CA THR A 114 29.86 -13.87 -8.83
C THR A 114 28.37 -14.09 -8.57
N PRO A 115 27.91 -14.11 -7.31
CA PRO A 115 26.49 -14.24 -6.98
C PRO A 115 25.59 -13.31 -7.82
N GLU A 116 26.12 -12.14 -8.18
CA GLU A 116 25.49 -11.07 -8.95
C GLU A 116 25.15 -11.44 -10.41
N ARG A 117 25.99 -12.20 -11.12
CA ARG A 117 25.71 -12.66 -12.50
C ARG A 117 24.69 -13.80 -12.55
N LYS A 118 24.55 -14.54 -11.44
CA LYS A 118 23.57 -15.61 -11.30
C LYS A 118 22.16 -15.02 -11.15
N TRP A 119 22.00 -13.88 -10.47
CA TRP A 119 20.70 -13.26 -10.23
C TRP A 119 20.09 -12.53 -11.42
N SER A 120 20.88 -11.79 -12.22
CA SER A 120 20.38 -11.15 -13.43
C SER A 120 19.89 -12.17 -14.46
N LEU A 121 20.57 -13.32 -14.55
CA LEU A 121 20.16 -14.45 -15.37
C LEU A 121 18.88 -15.11 -14.84
N ILE A 122 18.74 -15.28 -13.52
CA ILE A 122 17.52 -15.82 -12.88
C ILE A 122 16.32 -14.88 -13.10
N LEU A 123 16.48 -13.56 -12.95
CA LEU A 123 15.43 -12.58 -13.21
C LEU A 123 14.98 -12.63 -14.68
N LYS A 124 15.92 -12.68 -15.61
CA LYS A 124 15.63 -12.79 -17.04
C LYS A 124 14.93 -14.12 -17.39
N GLN A 125 15.43 -15.24 -16.87
CA GLN A 125 14.82 -16.57 -17.06
C GLN A 125 13.43 -16.66 -16.42
N ARG A 126 13.19 -15.96 -15.31
CA ARG A 126 11.88 -15.91 -14.63
C ARG A 126 10.90 -15.02 -15.39
N GLN A 127 11.35 -13.88 -15.91
CA GLN A 127 10.57 -13.03 -16.82
C GLN A 127 10.18 -13.79 -18.10
N GLU A 128 11.09 -14.55 -18.69
CA GLU A 128 10.85 -15.38 -19.90
C GLU A 128 9.89 -16.54 -19.61
N ALA A 129 10.06 -17.26 -18.48
CA ALA A 129 9.17 -18.36 -18.09
C ALA A 129 7.75 -17.89 -17.71
N ASP A 130 7.62 -16.69 -17.14
CA ASP A 130 6.33 -16.12 -16.74
C ASP A 130 5.55 -15.53 -17.93
N ALA A 131 6.24 -15.07 -18.99
CA ALA A 131 5.61 -14.66 -20.24
C ALA A 131 4.84 -15.82 -20.91
N GLN A 132 5.28 -17.07 -20.72
CA GLN A 132 4.61 -18.26 -21.25
C GLN A 132 3.37 -18.73 -20.45
N ARG A 133 3.05 -18.11 -19.29
CA ARG A 133 1.90 -18.49 -18.42
C ARG A 133 1.11 -17.29 -17.88
N ALA A 134 1.33 -16.09 -18.40
CA ALA A 134 0.84 -14.86 -17.82
C ALA A 134 -0.69 -14.87 -17.63
N ILE A 135 -1.14 -14.74 -16.37
CA ILE A 135 -2.54 -14.47 -16.05
C ILE A 135 -2.89 -13.13 -16.70
N ASN A 136 -3.63 -13.19 -17.80
CA ASN A 136 -4.04 -12.00 -18.53
C ASN A 136 -5.16 -11.29 -17.76
N ILE A 137 -4.85 -10.12 -17.20
CA ILE A 137 -5.84 -9.26 -16.56
C ILE A 137 -6.55 -8.47 -17.65
N GLN A 138 -7.86 -8.38 -17.58
CA GLN A 138 -8.69 -7.58 -18.49
C GLN A 138 -9.31 -6.42 -17.71
N PRO A 139 -9.57 -5.28 -18.36
CA PRO A 139 -10.30 -4.18 -17.74
C PRO A 139 -11.64 -4.67 -17.18
N HIS A 140 -11.97 -4.22 -15.98
CA HIS A 140 -13.23 -4.59 -15.34
C HIS A 140 -14.39 -3.84 -15.99
N GLN A 141 -15.54 -4.49 -16.16
CA GLN A 141 -16.72 -3.86 -16.79
C GLN A 141 -17.19 -2.58 -16.10
N TYR A 142 -16.96 -2.46 -14.79
CA TYR A 142 -17.29 -1.29 -13.96
C TYR A 142 -16.06 -0.45 -13.62
N THR A 143 -15.03 -0.44 -14.47
CA THR A 143 -13.78 0.27 -14.20
C THR A 143 -14.00 1.76 -13.88
N GLU A 144 -14.93 2.41 -14.57
CA GLU A 144 -15.24 3.85 -14.38
C GLU A 144 -16.00 4.14 -13.09
N ASP A 145 -16.68 3.15 -12.50
CA ASP A 145 -17.37 3.28 -11.22
C ASP A 145 -16.77 2.30 -10.20
N PRO A 146 -15.68 2.68 -9.51
CA PRO A 146 -15.03 1.84 -8.51
C PRO A 146 -15.98 1.42 -7.39
N THR A 147 -16.98 2.24 -7.03
CA THR A 147 -17.91 1.91 -5.95
C THR A 147 -18.81 0.74 -6.37
N VAL A 148 -19.38 0.80 -7.57
CA VAL A 148 -20.15 -0.32 -8.15
C VAL A 148 -19.26 -1.54 -8.36
N ALA A 149 -18.04 -1.36 -8.88
CA ALA A 149 -17.09 -2.45 -9.04
C ALA A 149 -16.81 -3.17 -7.70
N TRP A 150 -16.70 -2.43 -6.60
CA TRP A 150 -16.49 -3.00 -5.28
C TRP A 150 -17.69 -3.81 -4.81
N GLU A 151 -18.91 -3.30 -5.00
CA GLU A 151 -20.14 -4.02 -4.65
C GLU A 151 -20.23 -5.39 -5.34
N MET A 152 -19.78 -5.48 -6.60
CA MET A 152 -19.74 -6.75 -7.35
C MET A 152 -18.64 -7.71 -6.88
N LEU A 153 -17.56 -7.19 -6.29
CA LEU A 153 -16.37 -7.96 -5.94
C LEU A 153 -16.30 -8.35 -4.47
N LYS A 154 -16.84 -7.52 -3.56
CA LYS A 154 -16.60 -7.62 -2.10
C LYS A 154 -16.93 -8.98 -1.50
N ALA A 155 -17.98 -9.65 -1.99
CA ALA A 155 -18.38 -10.98 -1.52
C ALA A 155 -17.29 -12.05 -1.77
N LYS A 156 -16.46 -11.88 -2.79
CA LYS A 156 -15.38 -12.80 -3.18
C LYS A 156 -13.99 -12.26 -2.83
N ARG A 157 -13.92 -11.06 -2.25
CA ARG A 157 -12.67 -10.34 -1.93
C ARG A 157 -12.68 -9.99 -0.44
N PRO A 158 -12.27 -10.93 0.44
CA PRO A 158 -12.26 -10.66 1.88
C PRO A 158 -11.27 -9.52 2.19
N VAL A 159 -11.72 -8.57 3.00
CA VAL A 159 -10.87 -7.51 3.55
C VAL A 159 -10.82 -7.69 5.06
N LYS A 160 -9.67 -8.14 5.55
CA LYS A 160 -9.43 -8.31 6.99
C LYS A 160 -8.65 -7.13 7.50
N ARG A 161 -9.16 -6.44 8.52
CA ARG A 161 -8.39 -5.40 9.21
C ARG A 161 -7.15 -6.02 9.84
N VAL A 162 -6.00 -5.35 9.69
CA VAL A 162 -4.73 -5.77 10.30
C VAL A 162 -4.38 -4.77 11.39
N ILE A 163 -4.09 -5.28 12.59
CA ILE A 163 -3.57 -4.45 13.68
C ILE A 163 -2.13 -4.09 13.33
N GLN A 164 -1.84 -2.79 13.33
CA GLN A 164 -0.50 -2.27 13.06
C GLN A 164 0.48 -2.70 14.16
N MET A 165 1.72 -2.96 13.74
CA MET A 165 2.81 -3.17 14.69
C MET A 165 3.05 -1.90 15.51
N LYS A 166 3.32 -2.06 16.81
CA LYS A 166 3.67 -0.92 17.68
C LYS A 166 5.04 -0.39 17.30
N LEU A 167 5.21 0.93 17.29
CA LEU A 167 6.45 1.59 16.82
C LEU A 167 7.68 1.28 17.68
N ASP A 168 7.47 0.91 18.95
CA ASP A 168 8.48 0.52 19.92
C ASP A 168 8.84 -0.98 19.89
N THR A 169 8.21 -1.76 19.02
CA THR A 169 8.52 -3.20 18.86
C THR A 169 10.01 -3.36 18.54
N PRO A 170 10.79 -4.20 19.26
CA PRO A 170 12.21 -4.37 18.95
C PRO A 170 12.45 -4.88 17.51
N ILE A 171 13.52 -4.42 16.85
CA ILE A 171 13.93 -4.94 15.54
C ILE A 171 14.70 -6.24 15.75
N ARG A 172 14.25 -7.34 15.13
CA ARG A 172 14.97 -8.61 15.21
C ARG A 172 16.20 -8.61 14.26
N PRO A 173 17.33 -9.26 14.64
CA PRO A 173 18.51 -9.34 13.79
C PRO A 173 18.30 -10.09 12.47
N ASP A 174 17.33 -11.01 12.44
CA ASP A 174 16.94 -11.83 11.29
C ASP A 174 15.78 -11.23 10.48
N HIS A 175 15.46 -9.94 10.68
CA HIS A 175 14.40 -9.24 9.95
C HIS A 175 14.88 -7.89 9.44
N VAL A 176 14.38 -7.47 8.28
CA VAL A 176 14.50 -6.09 7.80
C VAL A 176 13.23 -5.35 8.18
N ARG A 177 13.37 -4.22 8.86
CA ARG A 177 12.26 -3.33 9.18
C ARG A 177 12.06 -2.27 8.12
N PHE A 178 10.84 -2.19 7.60
CA PHE A 178 10.37 -1.13 6.74
C PHE A 178 9.54 -0.13 7.55
N VAL A 179 9.78 1.16 7.30
CA VAL A 179 9.03 2.29 7.87
C VAL A 179 8.36 3.02 6.71
N CYS A 180 7.05 3.18 6.75
CA CYS A 180 6.26 3.67 5.62
C CYS A 180 5.55 4.98 5.97
N VAL A 181 5.69 5.96 5.09
CA VAL A 181 4.99 7.24 5.12
C VAL A 181 4.60 7.64 3.69
N SER A 182 3.63 8.54 3.56
CA SER A 182 3.16 9.12 2.30
C SER A 182 2.46 10.44 2.59
N CYS A 183 2.16 11.24 1.57
CA CYS A 183 1.28 12.41 1.66
C CYS A 183 1.71 13.38 2.77
N THR A 184 2.99 13.76 2.79
CA THR A 184 3.45 14.84 3.69
C THR A 184 3.19 16.22 3.08
N HIS A 185 2.93 16.31 1.77
CA HIS A 185 2.49 17.53 1.08
C HIS A 185 3.39 18.75 1.30
N GLY A 186 4.70 18.52 1.39
CA GLY A 186 5.72 19.54 1.67
C GLY A 186 5.93 19.88 3.16
N GLN A 187 5.15 19.28 4.06
CA GLN A 187 5.39 19.36 5.50
C GLN A 187 6.62 18.54 5.92
N PRO A 188 7.21 18.82 7.11
CA PRO A 188 8.28 18.00 7.64
C PRO A 188 7.89 16.53 7.77
N LEU A 189 8.84 15.62 7.54
CA LEU A 189 8.66 14.21 7.84
C LEU A 189 8.25 14.05 9.31
N PRO A 190 7.26 13.19 9.60
CA PRO A 190 6.86 12.92 10.98
C PRO A 190 8.00 12.26 11.76
N HIS A 191 7.84 12.12 13.07
CA HIS A 191 8.79 11.33 13.87
C HIS A 191 8.86 9.90 13.33
N LEU A 192 10.01 9.53 12.77
CA LEU A 192 10.23 8.20 12.21
C LEU A 192 10.83 7.26 13.27
N PRO A 193 10.22 6.09 13.52
CA PRO A 193 10.82 5.07 14.38
C PRO A 193 12.08 4.48 13.74
N ASP A 194 12.82 3.70 14.53
CA ASP A 194 13.98 2.98 14.01
C ASP A 194 13.56 1.92 12.97
N GLY A 195 14.34 1.82 11.91
CA GLY A 195 14.13 0.85 10.84
C GLY A 195 15.29 0.82 9.85
N ASP A 196 15.33 -0.23 9.02
CA ASP A 196 16.38 -0.43 8.04
C ASP A 196 16.09 0.32 6.73
N VAL A 197 14.82 0.35 6.32
CA VAL A 197 14.36 0.95 5.06
C VAL A 197 13.20 1.91 5.30
N LEU A 198 13.34 3.17 4.86
CA LEU A 198 12.23 4.11 4.77
C LEU A 198 11.57 4.01 3.39
N ILE A 199 10.25 3.89 3.34
CA ILE A 199 9.42 4.02 2.14
C ILE A 199 8.65 5.34 2.22
N VAL A 200 8.75 6.15 1.17
CA VAL A 200 7.90 7.33 0.97
C VAL A 200 7.04 7.11 -0.27
N ALA A 201 5.76 6.83 -0.08
CA ALA A 201 4.82 6.43 -1.13
C ALA A 201 4.11 7.62 -1.79
N GLY A 202 4.88 8.61 -2.25
CA GLY A 202 4.40 9.78 -3.00
C GLY A 202 3.91 10.94 -2.15
N ASP A 203 3.63 12.06 -2.83
CA ASP A 203 3.14 13.33 -2.29
C ASP A 203 4.00 13.86 -1.14
N PHE A 204 5.31 13.89 -1.36
CA PHE A 204 6.27 14.45 -0.41
C PHE A 204 6.51 15.95 -0.63
N THR A 205 6.02 16.50 -1.74
CA THR A 205 6.00 17.94 -2.06
C THR A 205 4.57 18.45 -2.21
N SER A 206 4.38 19.76 -2.35
CA SER A 206 3.06 20.34 -2.63
C SER A 206 2.78 20.43 -4.13
N CYS A 207 3.80 20.65 -4.96
CA CYS A 207 3.65 20.71 -6.42
C CYS A 207 4.94 20.31 -7.19
N GLY A 208 5.93 19.73 -6.52
CA GLY A 208 7.17 19.26 -7.12
C GLY A 208 8.17 20.37 -7.44
N LEU A 209 8.09 21.56 -6.84
CA LEU A 209 9.05 22.62 -7.16
C LEU A 209 10.48 22.22 -6.80
N PRO A 210 11.52 22.63 -7.56
CA PRO A 210 12.91 22.28 -7.25
C PRO A 210 13.34 22.64 -5.82
N LYS A 211 12.79 23.71 -5.24
CA LYS A 211 13.01 24.10 -3.85
C LYS A 211 12.39 23.11 -2.86
N GLU A 212 11.17 22.65 -3.11
CA GLU A 212 10.48 21.65 -2.28
C GLU A 212 11.25 20.34 -2.29
N VAL A 213 11.69 19.89 -3.48
CA VAL A 213 12.49 18.68 -3.63
C VAL A 213 13.83 18.78 -2.90
N LYS A 214 14.52 19.94 -2.97
CA LYS A 214 15.75 20.18 -2.18
C LYS A 214 15.49 20.12 -0.68
N ASN A 215 14.42 20.76 -0.22
CA ASN A 215 14.05 20.77 1.19
C ASN A 215 13.75 19.35 1.68
N PHE A 216 12.96 18.59 0.92
CA PHE A 216 12.65 17.21 1.24
C PHE A 216 13.91 16.32 1.23
N ASN A 217 14.80 16.48 0.25
CA ASN A 217 16.06 15.74 0.20
C ASN A 217 16.98 16.05 1.39
N ALA A 218 16.96 17.28 1.91
CA ALA A 218 17.69 17.64 3.12
C ALA A 218 17.10 16.95 4.36
N GLN A 219 15.77 16.81 4.45
CA GLN A 219 15.15 16.04 5.52
C GLN A 219 15.50 14.54 5.44
N LEU A 220 15.53 13.97 4.23
CA LEU A 220 15.96 12.59 4.01
C LEU A 220 17.38 12.33 4.52
N ALA A 221 18.29 13.29 4.35
CA ALA A 221 19.67 13.20 4.85
C ALA A 221 19.74 12.98 6.37
N ASN A 222 18.75 13.50 7.11
CA ASN A 222 18.71 13.48 8.57
C ASN A 222 18.02 12.22 9.14
N THR A 223 17.44 11.36 8.30
CA THR A 223 16.83 10.12 8.80
C THR A 223 17.89 9.06 9.12
N ARG A 224 17.59 8.11 10.01
CA ARG A 224 18.54 7.07 10.46
C ARG A 224 18.56 5.80 9.61
N HIS A 225 17.60 5.67 8.69
CA HIS A 225 17.43 4.47 7.87
C HIS A 225 18.62 4.25 6.95
N ALA A 226 19.01 2.99 6.74
CA ALA A 226 20.11 2.64 5.83
C ALA A 226 19.75 2.97 4.37
N TYR A 227 18.51 2.67 3.98
CA TYR A 227 17.99 2.93 2.64
C TYR A 227 16.70 3.75 2.72
N ARG A 228 16.47 4.61 1.72
CA ARG A 228 15.23 5.38 1.55
C ARG A 228 14.73 5.15 0.13
N ILE A 229 13.52 4.62 -0.01
CA ILE A 229 12.88 4.32 -1.29
C ILE A 229 11.74 5.32 -1.47
N LEU A 230 11.69 5.97 -2.62
CA LEU A 230 10.74 7.03 -2.92
C LEU A 230 10.02 6.70 -4.22
N ILE A 231 8.71 6.93 -4.26
CA ILE A 231 7.97 7.10 -5.52
C ILE A 231 7.34 8.49 -5.51
N ALA A 232 6.98 9.01 -6.69
CA ALA A 232 6.15 10.22 -6.81
C ALA A 232 4.66 9.92 -6.55
N GLY A 233 3.88 10.95 -6.23
CA GLY A 233 2.43 11.00 -6.29
C GLY A 233 1.92 12.11 -7.21
N ASN A 234 0.63 12.49 -7.13
CA ASN A 234 0.06 13.57 -7.96
C ASN A 234 0.78 14.90 -7.78
N HIS A 235 1.26 15.17 -6.57
CA HIS A 235 1.81 16.48 -6.24
C HIS A 235 3.22 16.67 -6.76
N GLU A 236 3.91 15.63 -7.21
CA GLU A 236 5.22 15.77 -7.86
C GLU A 236 5.09 16.17 -9.34
N CYS A 237 4.37 17.27 -9.63
CA CYS A 237 4.01 17.69 -10.99
C CYS A 237 5.19 17.81 -11.96
N THR A 238 6.31 18.32 -11.48
CA THR A 238 7.54 18.50 -12.29
C THR A 238 8.28 17.19 -12.59
N PHE A 239 7.83 16.08 -12.01
CA PHE A 239 8.33 14.76 -12.33
C PHE A 239 7.58 14.23 -13.56
N ASP A 240 6.34 14.64 -13.82
CA ASP A 240 5.59 14.14 -14.97
C ASP A 240 5.73 15.07 -16.18
N GLU A 241 6.61 14.68 -17.12
CA GLU A 241 6.78 15.42 -18.37
C GLU A 241 5.51 15.44 -19.23
N THR A 242 4.68 14.40 -19.16
CA THR A 242 3.45 14.32 -19.95
C THR A 242 2.42 15.31 -19.41
N PHE A 243 2.32 15.46 -18.09
CA PHE A 243 1.54 16.50 -17.44
C PHE A 243 1.99 17.89 -17.88
N LEU A 244 3.29 18.19 -17.80
CA LEU A 244 3.84 19.50 -18.17
C LEU A 244 3.67 19.85 -19.66
N LYS A 245 3.76 18.86 -20.56
CA LYS A 245 3.70 19.06 -22.02
C LYS A 245 2.28 18.96 -22.59
N SER A 246 1.32 18.44 -21.84
CA SER A 246 -0.05 18.27 -22.33
C SER A 246 -0.68 19.63 -22.70
N GLN A 247 -0.98 19.81 -23.99
CA GLN A 247 -1.73 20.95 -24.52
C GLN A 247 -3.21 20.57 -24.65
N LYS A 248 -4.11 21.51 -24.32
CA LYS A 248 -5.56 21.25 -24.18
C LYS A 248 -6.23 20.71 -25.46
N ARG A 249 -7.32 19.98 -25.26
CA ARG A 249 -8.45 19.88 -26.20
C ARG A 249 -9.74 20.57 -25.73
N GLU A 250 -9.92 20.93 -24.44
CA GLU A 250 -11.18 21.55 -24.00
C GLU A 250 -11.04 22.71 -22.99
N ILE A 251 -12.06 23.56 -23.03
CA ILE A 251 -12.25 24.84 -22.31
C ILE A 251 -12.65 24.52 -20.86
N GLY A 252 -11.81 24.86 -19.88
CA GLY A 252 -12.16 24.55 -18.49
C GLY A 252 -11.29 25.12 -17.38
N GLU A 253 -9.96 25.14 -17.48
CA GLU A 253 -9.17 25.42 -16.26
C GLU A 253 -7.97 26.35 -16.50
N ALA A 254 -8.16 27.64 -16.26
CA ALA A 254 -7.06 28.62 -16.23
C ALA A 254 -6.06 28.35 -15.08
N LYS A 255 -6.52 27.69 -14.01
CA LYS A 255 -5.70 27.36 -12.84
C LYS A 255 -4.62 26.32 -13.14
N GLU A 256 -4.99 25.23 -13.83
CA GLU A 256 -4.04 24.20 -14.24
C GLU A 256 -2.97 24.78 -15.19
N GLU A 257 -3.40 25.57 -16.18
CA GLU A 257 -2.46 26.22 -17.10
C GLU A 257 -1.51 27.17 -16.36
N ALA A 258 -2.04 28.02 -15.47
CA ALA A 258 -1.22 28.91 -14.65
C ALA A 258 -0.23 28.12 -13.78
N LEU A 259 -0.64 26.99 -13.21
CA LEU A 259 0.24 26.09 -12.47
C LEU A 259 1.36 25.55 -13.37
N LYS A 260 1.03 24.99 -14.54
CA LYS A 260 2.03 24.46 -15.48
C LYS A 260 3.03 25.54 -15.91
N GLN A 261 2.55 26.74 -16.25
CA GLN A 261 3.43 27.85 -16.61
C GLN A 261 4.35 28.26 -15.46
N ALA A 262 3.84 28.33 -14.23
CA ALA A 262 4.65 28.62 -13.05
C ALA A 262 5.72 27.54 -12.80
N LEU A 263 5.35 26.25 -12.93
CA LEU A 263 6.26 25.12 -12.76
C LEU A 263 7.36 25.11 -13.84
N LEU A 264 6.99 25.32 -15.11
CA LEU A 264 7.94 25.42 -16.23
C LEU A 264 8.90 26.60 -16.06
N SER A 265 8.39 27.76 -15.63
CA SER A 265 9.22 28.93 -15.34
C SER A 265 10.21 28.68 -14.20
N ALA A 266 9.77 27.98 -13.14
CA ALA A 266 10.65 27.60 -12.04
C ALA A 266 11.74 26.61 -12.47
N LEU A 267 11.40 25.62 -13.31
CA LEU A 267 12.36 24.68 -13.89
C LEU A 267 13.37 25.39 -14.79
N HIS A 268 12.90 26.28 -15.67
CA HIS A 268 13.76 27.09 -16.55
C HIS A 268 14.71 27.97 -15.74
N SER A 269 14.18 28.67 -14.73
CA SER A 269 14.98 29.51 -13.82
C SER A 269 16.04 28.71 -13.05
N ALA A 270 15.72 27.47 -12.68
CA ALA A 270 16.67 26.55 -12.06
C ALA A 270 17.67 25.91 -13.05
N LYS A 271 17.48 26.11 -14.37
CA LYS A 271 18.20 25.43 -15.46
C LYS A 271 18.09 23.91 -15.38
N MET A 272 16.88 23.42 -15.11
CA MET A 272 16.59 22.00 -14.93
C MET A 272 15.43 21.57 -15.83
N THR A 273 15.48 20.34 -16.34
CA THR A 273 14.33 19.71 -17.02
C THR A 273 13.43 18.99 -16.02
N THR A 274 14.02 18.39 -15.00
CA THR A 274 13.31 17.70 -13.92
C THR A 274 14.10 17.83 -12.61
N PRO A 275 13.44 17.95 -11.44
CA PRO A 275 14.13 18.04 -10.16
C PRO A 275 14.50 16.66 -9.58
N ARG A 276 14.15 15.55 -10.23
CA ARG A 276 14.49 14.18 -9.79
C ARG A 276 15.95 13.99 -9.34
N PRO A 277 16.98 14.50 -10.06
CA PRO A 277 18.39 14.31 -9.66
C PRO A 277 18.75 14.97 -8.32
N LEU A 278 17.90 15.84 -7.79
CA LEU A 278 18.10 16.48 -6.48
C LEU A 278 17.83 15.51 -5.32
N LEU A 279 17.16 14.38 -5.56
CA LEU A 279 16.89 13.33 -4.57
C LEU A 279 18.13 12.44 -4.32
N THR A 280 19.27 13.06 -3.98
CA THR A 280 20.55 12.35 -3.81
C THR A 280 20.59 11.43 -2.60
N ASN A 281 19.72 11.66 -1.60
CA ASN A 281 19.64 10.86 -0.38
C ASN A 281 18.58 9.75 -0.46
N GLY A 282 17.95 9.53 -1.62
CA GLY A 282 16.96 8.48 -1.80
C GLY A 282 17.14 7.69 -3.10
N LEU A 283 16.56 6.50 -3.12
CA LEU A 283 16.38 5.68 -4.31
C LEU A 283 14.98 5.98 -4.86
N TYR A 284 14.90 6.87 -5.84
CA TYR A 284 13.65 7.16 -6.55
C TYR A 284 13.32 6.03 -7.53
N LEU A 285 12.11 5.48 -7.45
CA LEU A 285 11.57 4.46 -8.34
C LEU A 285 10.40 5.05 -9.14
N GLN A 286 10.39 4.76 -10.44
CA GLN A 286 9.23 5.00 -11.30
C GLN A 286 9.18 3.92 -12.37
N ASP A 287 8.18 3.06 -12.27
CA ASP A 287 8.02 1.90 -13.15
C ASP A 287 9.25 0.96 -13.10
N GLU A 288 9.93 0.93 -11.95
CA GLU A 288 11.24 0.30 -11.78
C GLU A 288 11.25 -0.73 -10.63
N VAL A 289 12.10 -1.74 -10.79
CA VAL A 289 12.36 -2.79 -9.80
C VAL A 289 13.78 -2.70 -9.25
N ILE A 290 13.92 -2.85 -7.94
CA ILE A 290 15.21 -3.00 -7.25
C ILE A 290 15.19 -4.20 -6.31
N GLU A 291 16.37 -4.64 -5.88
CA GLU A 291 16.54 -5.64 -4.83
C GLU A 291 17.35 -5.05 -3.69
N LEU A 292 16.84 -5.18 -2.46
CA LEU A 292 17.54 -4.86 -1.22
C LEU A 292 17.35 -6.01 -0.24
N PHE A 293 18.42 -6.46 0.41
CA PHE A 293 18.36 -7.57 1.37
C PHE A 293 17.82 -8.91 0.80
N GLY A 294 17.84 -9.09 -0.52
CA GLY A 294 17.20 -10.23 -1.19
C GLY A 294 15.66 -10.10 -1.30
N ILE A 295 15.13 -8.90 -1.05
CA ILE A 295 13.70 -8.55 -1.14
C ILE A 295 13.51 -7.76 -2.44
N THR A 296 12.58 -8.20 -3.29
CA THR A 296 12.26 -7.54 -4.56
C THR A 296 11.23 -6.44 -4.34
N ILE A 297 11.55 -5.21 -4.75
CA ILE A 297 10.74 -4.01 -4.51
C ILE A 297 10.44 -3.34 -5.85
N TYR A 298 9.16 -3.09 -6.15
CA TYR A 298 8.73 -2.37 -7.35
C TYR A 298 7.99 -1.10 -6.97
N GLY A 299 8.30 0.03 -7.62
CA GLY A 299 7.69 1.32 -7.34
C GLY A 299 7.14 2.00 -8.59
N THR A 300 5.91 2.52 -8.52
CA THR A 300 5.27 3.24 -9.62
C THR A 300 4.29 4.33 -9.13
N PRO A 301 4.23 5.52 -9.77
CA PRO A 301 3.46 6.65 -9.28
C PRO A 301 2.03 6.76 -9.84
N TRP A 302 1.66 5.95 -10.86
CA TRP A 302 0.42 6.15 -11.61
C TRP A 302 -0.84 6.03 -10.75
N GLN A 303 -1.89 6.73 -11.17
CA GLN A 303 -3.19 6.67 -10.51
C GLN A 303 -4.36 6.92 -11.46
N PRO A 304 -5.57 6.45 -11.10
CA PRO A 304 -6.79 6.91 -11.73
C PRO A 304 -6.87 8.43 -11.73
N ARG A 305 -7.33 9.01 -12.84
CA ARG A 305 -7.54 10.44 -12.94
C ARG A 305 -8.47 10.92 -11.81
N VAL A 306 -7.89 11.65 -10.88
CA VAL A 306 -8.56 12.45 -9.85
C VAL A 306 -8.03 13.87 -10.02
N ASP A 307 -8.92 14.80 -10.32
CA ASP A 307 -8.57 16.19 -10.69
C ASP A 307 -7.54 16.26 -11.84
N ASN A 308 -6.92 17.43 -12.03
CA ASN A 308 -5.92 17.68 -13.08
C ASN A 308 -4.51 17.83 -12.50
N TRP A 309 -4.03 16.78 -11.83
CA TRP A 309 -2.66 16.65 -11.32
C TRP A 309 -1.82 15.68 -12.16
N ALA A 310 -0.54 15.52 -11.79
CA ALA A 310 0.38 14.62 -12.46
C ALA A 310 0.08 13.14 -12.22
N PHE A 311 0.65 12.28 -13.08
CA PHE A 311 0.55 10.83 -13.05
C PHE A 311 -0.88 10.28 -13.15
N ASN A 312 -1.81 11.09 -13.66
CA ASN A 312 -3.19 10.72 -13.92
C ASN A 312 -3.32 9.99 -15.25
N LEU A 313 -3.90 8.80 -15.21
CA LEU A 313 -4.34 8.05 -16.38
C LEU A 313 -5.83 7.70 -16.25
N SER A 314 -6.51 7.56 -17.39
CA SER A 314 -7.90 7.07 -17.39
C SER A 314 -7.94 5.64 -16.84
N ARG A 315 -9.05 5.31 -16.17
CA ARG A 315 -9.28 3.96 -15.64
C ARG A 315 -9.36 2.94 -16.80
N GLY A 316 -9.28 1.66 -16.48
CA GLY A 316 -9.31 0.59 -17.47
C GLY A 316 -7.96 0.40 -18.17
N VAL A 317 -7.98 0.38 -19.51
CA VAL A 317 -6.82 -0.01 -20.33
C VAL A 317 -5.56 0.82 -20.04
N PRO A 318 -5.59 2.17 -19.96
CA PRO A 318 -4.37 2.95 -19.79
C PRO A 318 -3.63 2.66 -18.48
N LEU A 319 -4.37 2.52 -17.37
CA LEU A 319 -3.78 2.10 -16.09
C LEU A 319 -3.34 0.63 -16.12
N LEU A 320 -4.13 -0.25 -16.73
CA LEU A 320 -3.79 -1.65 -16.84
C LEU A 320 -2.46 -1.87 -17.58
N GLU A 321 -2.17 -1.09 -18.61
CA GLU A 321 -0.88 -1.13 -19.31
C GLU A 321 0.30 -0.81 -18.39
N LYS A 322 0.12 0.10 -17.42
CA LYS A 322 1.12 0.36 -16.38
C LYS A 322 1.22 -0.80 -15.40
N TRP A 323 0.09 -1.33 -14.95
CA TRP A 323 0.09 -2.47 -14.02
C TRP A 323 0.69 -3.73 -14.64
N ASN A 324 0.54 -3.92 -15.95
CA ASN A 324 1.15 -5.04 -16.70
C ASN A 324 2.68 -5.00 -16.69
N GLN A 325 3.30 -3.84 -16.45
CA GLN A 325 4.75 -3.70 -16.32
C GLN A 325 5.28 -4.16 -14.96
N ILE A 326 4.40 -4.34 -13.96
CA ILE A 326 4.79 -4.86 -12.65
C ILE A 326 5.21 -6.34 -12.83
N PRO A 327 6.47 -6.70 -12.53
CA PRO A 327 6.91 -8.09 -12.67
C PRO A 327 6.26 -9.00 -11.62
N THR A 328 6.17 -10.27 -11.94
CA THR A 328 5.84 -11.34 -10.99
C THR A 328 6.96 -11.49 -9.95
N GLY A 329 6.64 -12.00 -8.77
CA GLY A 329 7.63 -12.28 -7.73
C GLY A 329 8.14 -11.06 -6.96
N VAL A 330 7.50 -9.90 -7.10
CA VAL A 330 7.71 -8.72 -6.25
C VAL A 330 7.29 -9.05 -4.82
N ASP A 331 8.15 -8.78 -3.83
CA ASP A 331 7.81 -8.95 -2.41
C ASP A 331 7.06 -7.72 -1.87
N VAL A 332 7.53 -6.52 -2.25
CA VAL A 332 6.97 -5.22 -1.83
C VAL A 332 6.61 -4.40 -3.06
N LEU A 333 5.32 -4.16 -3.26
CA LEU A 333 4.81 -3.25 -4.28
C LEU A 333 4.55 -1.88 -3.65
N ILE A 334 5.01 -0.81 -4.29
CA ILE A 334 4.77 0.57 -3.88
C ILE A 334 4.04 1.28 -5.01
N THR A 335 2.80 1.71 -4.76
CA THR A 335 2.03 2.57 -5.66
C THR A 335 1.64 3.84 -4.94
N HIS A 336 1.33 4.92 -5.65
CA HIS A 336 0.78 6.09 -4.95
C HIS A 336 -0.70 5.85 -4.60
N THR A 337 -1.48 5.40 -5.60
CA THR A 337 -2.91 5.09 -5.44
C THR A 337 -3.16 3.73 -4.76
N PRO A 338 -4.25 3.59 -3.98
CA PRO A 338 -4.66 2.29 -3.45
C PRO A 338 -5.28 1.36 -4.52
N PRO A 339 -5.20 0.03 -4.35
CA PRO A 339 -6.08 -0.89 -5.07
C PRO A 339 -7.51 -0.77 -4.53
N LEU A 340 -8.50 -1.03 -5.39
CA LEU A 340 -9.91 -1.01 -4.99
C LEU A 340 -10.18 -1.87 -3.74
N GLY A 341 -10.96 -1.35 -2.79
CA GLY A 341 -11.43 -2.08 -1.61
C GLY A 341 -10.53 -2.00 -0.38
N HIS A 342 -9.27 -1.58 -0.53
CA HIS A 342 -8.29 -1.50 0.55
C HIS A 342 -7.82 -0.07 0.76
N GLY A 343 -8.22 0.56 1.87
CA GLY A 343 -7.76 1.91 2.25
C GLY A 343 -8.12 2.99 1.21
N ASP A 344 -9.24 2.83 0.50
CA ASP A 344 -9.60 3.65 -0.66
C ASP A 344 -11.00 4.28 -0.57
N LEU A 345 -11.65 4.18 0.59
CA LEU A 345 -12.97 4.73 0.86
C LEU A 345 -12.81 6.19 1.33
N MET A 346 -13.46 7.12 0.65
CA MET A 346 -13.50 8.53 1.03
C MET A 346 -14.62 8.80 2.05
N ALA A 347 -14.57 9.95 2.72
CA ALA A 347 -15.59 10.36 3.69
C ALA A 347 -17.02 10.45 3.10
N ASN A 348 -17.15 10.70 1.79
CA ASN A 348 -18.44 10.76 1.09
C ASN A 348 -19.00 9.39 0.71
N GLY A 349 -18.35 8.29 1.09
CA GLY A 349 -18.78 6.92 0.83
C GLY A 349 -18.37 6.36 -0.54
N GLN A 350 -17.73 7.17 -1.40
CA GLN A 350 -17.23 6.71 -2.69
C GLN A 350 -15.86 6.04 -2.54
N ARG A 351 -15.60 5.04 -3.39
CA ARG A 351 -14.31 4.37 -3.53
C ARG A 351 -13.47 5.08 -4.59
N MET A 352 -12.17 5.21 -4.37
CA MET A 352 -11.24 5.78 -5.34
C MET A 352 -10.20 4.81 -5.87
N GLY A 353 -10.08 3.62 -5.27
CA GLY A 353 -9.04 2.66 -5.64
C GLY A 353 -9.19 2.14 -7.07
N CYS A 354 -8.09 1.65 -7.63
CA CYS A 354 -8.07 1.10 -8.99
C CYS A 354 -8.44 -0.39 -8.99
N VAL A 355 -9.44 -0.78 -9.79
CA VAL A 355 -9.89 -2.19 -9.88
C VAL A 355 -8.93 -3.06 -10.69
N GLU A 356 -8.30 -2.52 -11.72
CA GLU A 356 -7.24 -3.21 -12.48
C GLU A 356 -6.02 -3.47 -11.58
N LEU A 357 -5.68 -2.53 -10.70
CA LEU A 357 -4.61 -2.71 -9.72
C LEU A 357 -4.96 -3.81 -8.71
N LEU A 358 -6.17 -3.80 -8.15
CA LEU A 358 -6.66 -4.89 -7.28
C LEU A 358 -6.55 -6.25 -7.97
N ASN A 359 -7.04 -6.35 -9.22
CA ASN A 359 -7.01 -7.60 -9.97
C ASN A 359 -5.57 -8.03 -10.27
N THR A 360 -4.69 -7.09 -10.60
CA THR A 360 -3.26 -7.35 -10.82
C THR A 360 -2.60 -7.90 -9.56
N VAL A 361 -2.80 -7.25 -8.42
CA VAL A 361 -2.23 -7.63 -7.13
C VAL A 361 -2.72 -9.00 -6.69
N VAL A 362 -4.03 -9.23 -6.70
CA VAL A 362 -4.60 -10.46 -6.12
C VAL A 362 -4.47 -11.65 -7.07
N LYS A 363 -4.52 -11.45 -8.39
CA LYS A 363 -4.50 -12.56 -9.35
C LYS A 363 -3.10 -12.88 -9.86
N ARG A 364 -2.28 -11.87 -10.17
CA ARG A 364 -1.00 -12.04 -10.90
C ARG A 364 0.24 -11.81 -10.04
N VAL A 365 0.40 -10.63 -9.46
CA VAL A 365 1.67 -10.22 -8.80
C VAL A 365 1.80 -10.85 -7.43
N LYS A 366 0.73 -10.83 -6.63
CA LYS A 366 0.66 -11.37 -5.25
C LYS A 366 1.90 -10.98 -4.42
N PRO A 367 2.15 -9.68 -4.20
CA PRO A 367 3.21 -9.24 -3.31
C PRO A 367 2.84 -9.58 -1.86
N LYS A 368 3.85 -9.71 -0.98
CA LYS A 368 3.59 -9.87 0.47
C LYS A 368 3.05 -8.57 1.07
N TYR A 369 3.56 -7.44 0.57
CA TYR A 369 3.19 -6.10 1.01
C TYR A 369 2.89 -5.21 -0.19
N HIS A 370 1.79 -4.46 -0.09
CA HIS A 370 1.44 -3.39 -1.03
C HIS A 370 1.28 -2.10 -0.25
N VAL A 371 2.21 -1.17 -0.43
CA VAL A 371 2.30 0.11 0.28
C VAL A 371 1.88 1.25 -0.64
N TYR A 372 1.05 2.15 -0.13
CA TYR A 372 0.52 3.28 -0.88
C TYR A 372 0.01 4.40 0.05
N GLY A 373 -0.50 5.48 -0.54
CA GLY A 373 -1.14 6.58 0.18
C GLY A 373 -2.33 7.12 -0.60
N HIS A 374 -2.25 8.41 -0.96
CA HIS A 374 -3.22 9.18 -1.75
C HIS A 374 -4.58 9.44 -1.08
N ILE A 375 -5.26 8.39 -0.60
CA ILE A 375 -6.57 8.54 0.07
C ILE A 375 -6.33 8.68 1.57
N HIS A 376 -6.36 9.90 2.08
CA HIS A 376 -5.95 10.23 3.45
C HIS A 376 -6.84 9.56 4.51
N GLU A 377 -8.14 9.51 4.28
CA GLU A 377 -9.12 8.86 5.16
C GLU A 377 -8.94 7.34 5.22
N GLY A 378 -8.23 6.77 4.25
CA GLY A 378 -7.97 5.35 4.14
C GLY A 378 -6.79 4.84 4.98
N TYR A 379 -6.12 5.71 5.76
CA TYR A 379 -4.96 5.36 6.58
C TYR A 379 -5.19 4.07 7.40
N GLY A 380 -4.20 3.17 7.36
CA GLY A 380 -4.20 1.94 8.13
C GLY A 380 -3.85 0.70 7.31
N CYS A 381 -4.14 -0.47 7.87
CA CYS A 381 -3.72 -1.76 7.30
C CYS A 381 -4.88 -2.74 7.14
N SER A 382 -4.86 -3.47 6.01
CA SER A 382 -5.77 -4.58 5.75
C SER A 382 -5.06 -5.75 5.06
N SER A 383 -5.74 -6.88 4.90
CA SER A 383 -5.21 -8.05 4.20
C SER A 383 -6.31 -8.86 3.51
N ASP A 384 -5.97 -9.48 2.39
CA ASP A 384 -6.80 -10.49 1.72
C ASP A 384 -6.54 -11.93 2.25
N GLY A 385 -5.69 -12.06 3.27
CA GLY A 385 -5.21 -13.33 3.81
C GLY A 385 -3.80 -13.71 3.33
N TYR A 386 -3.29 -13.07 2.28
CA TYR A 386 -1.92 -13.23 1.80
C TYR A 386 -1.19 -11.88 1.75
N THR A 387 -1.67 -10.96 0.93
CA THR A 387 -1.11 -9.61 0.76
C THR A 387 -1.50 -8.77 1.97
N LYS A 388 -0.55 -8.00 2.52
CA LYS A 388 -0.85 -6.93 3.46
C LYS A 388 -0.87 -5.61 2.71
N PHE A 389 -1.98 -4.91 2.82
CA PHE A 389 -2.25 -3.65 2.16
C PHE A 389 -2.09 -2.53 3.18
N ILE A 390 -1.22 -1.55 2.87
CA ILE A 390 -0.80 -0.51 3.80
C ILE A 390 -1.06 0.84 3.14
N ASN A 391 -2.07 1.55 3.64
CA ASN A 391 -2.21 2.98 3.39
C ASN A 391 -1.44 3.73 4.49
N CYS A 392 -0.37 4.42 4.11
CA CYS A 392 0.52 5.14 5.01
C CYS A 392 0.46 6.67 4.84
N CYS A 393 -0.69 7.23 4.47
CA CYS A 393 -0.91 8.69 4.47
C CYS A 393 -0.56 9.29 5.84
N SER A 394 0.37 10.25 5.87
CA SER A 394 0.79 10.92 7.11
C SER A 394 -0.19 12.00 7.54
N THR A 395 -0.90 12.59 6.58
CA THR A 395 -1.90 13.63 6.83
C THR A 395 -3.32 13.08 6.80
N ASP A 396 -4.25 13.83 7.40
CA ASP A 396 -5.68 13.66 7.19
C ASP A 396 -6.20 14.52 6.02
N HIS A 397 -7.53 14.57 5.86
CA HIS A 397 -8.20 15.36 4.83
C HIS A 397 -8.00 16.89 4.97
N ASN A 398 -7.64 17.39 6.16
CA ASN A 398 -7.31 18.79 6.39
C ASN A 398 -5.83 19.11 6.13
N LEU A 399 -5.05 18.10 5.73
CA LEU A 399 -3.60 18.14 5.59
C LEU A 399 -2.86 18.29 6.94
N ASP A 400 -3.50 17.93 8.05
CA ASP A 400 -2.83 17.91 9.36
C ASP A 400 -2.04 16.60 9.52
N LEU A 401 -0.77 16.68 9.95
CA LEU A 401 0.09 15.52 10.21
C LEU A 401 -0.33 14.78 11.49
N VAL A 402 -1.35 13.94 11.38
CA VAL A 402 -1.95 13.22 12.52
C VAL A 402 -1.61 11.74 12.55
N ASN A 403 -1.23 11.15 11.41
CA ASN A 403 -1.05 9.71 11.29
C ASN A 403 0.41 9.30 11.56
N SER A 404 0.57 8.28 12.40
CA SER A 404 1.88 7.70 12.69
C SER A 404 2.42 6.88 11.51
N PRO A 405 3.75 6.80 11.33
CA PRO A 405 4.34 5.89 10.35
C PRO A 405 3.86 4.46 10.53
N VAL A 406 3.76 3.70 9.44
CA VAL A 406 3.42 2.26 9.50
C VAL A 406 4.69 1.44 9.36
N ILE A 407 4.92 0.48 10.26
CA ILE A 407 6.08 -0.40 10.19
C ILE A 407 5.69 -1.84 9.90
N PHE A 408 6.57 -2.55 9.19
CA PHE A 408 6.48 -4.01 9.02
C PHE A 408 7.87 -4.65 8.90
N ASP A 409 7.95 -5.91 9.28
CA ASP A 409 9.20 -6.69 9.26
C ASP A 409 9.12 -7.81 8.21
N ILE A 410 10.23 -8.01 7.47
CA ILE A 410 10.40 -9.14 6.54
C ILE A 410 11.59 -9.99 7.01
N PRO A 411 11.42 -11.31 7.23
CA PRO A 411 12.52 -12.18 7.63
C PRO A 411 13.56 -12.30 6.51
N VAL A 412 14.83 -12.20 6.89
CA VAL A 412 15.99 -12.37 6.01
C VAL A 412 17.10 -13.13 6.75
N HIS A 413 18.05 -13.69 6.01
CA HIS A 413 19.22 -14.27 6.66
C HIS A 413 20.07 -13.17 7.34
N PRO A 414 20.49 -13.31 8.61
CA PRO A 414 21.24 -12.28 9.33
C PRO A 414 22.51 -11.81 8.60
N THR A 415 23.23 -12.72 7.94
CA THR A 415 24.43 -12.36 7.17
C THR A 415 24.10 -11.52 5.93
N THR A 416 22.95 -11.77 5.29
CA THR A 416 22.45 -10.93 4.20
C THR A 416 22.14 -9.53 4.73
N LYS A 417 21.43 -9.43 5.87
CA LYS A 417 21.16 -8.14 6.51
C LYS A 417 22.45 -7.36 6.76
N GLN A 418 23.40 -8.00 7.42
CA GLN A 418 24.67 -7.35 7.78
C GLN A 418 25.48 -6.93 6.55
N TYR A 419 25.48 -7.74 5.47
CA TYR A 419 26.15 -7.39 4.22
C TYR A 419 25.63 -6.05 3.66
N TYR A 420 24.31 -5.91 3.54
CA TYR A 420 23.71 -4.69 3.00
C TYR A 420 23.99 -3.48 3.92
N LEU A 421 23.81 -3.63 5.23
CA LEU A 421 24.09 -2.56 6.20
C LEU A 421 25.56 -2.11 6.21
N ASN A 422 26.51 -3.04 6.04
CA ASN A 422 27.93 -2.69 5.97
C ASN A 422 28.33 -2.06 4.61
N ASN A 423 27.52 -2.23 3.57
CA ASN A 423 27.86 -1.85 2.20
C ASN A 423 26.90 -0.81 1.59
N ILE A 424 26.20 -0.01 2.41
CA ILE A 424 25.17 0.95 1.98
C ILE A 424 25.64 1.78 0.77
N LYS A 425 26.77 2.50 0.88
CA LYS A 425 27.27 3.37 -0.20
C LYS A 425 27.55 2.61 -1.50
N LYS A 426 28.10 1.39 -1.41
CA LYS A 426 28.43 0.55 -2.58
C LYS A 426 27.16 0.05 -3.25
N VAL A 427 26.21 -0.45 -2.46
CA VAL A 427 24.91 -0.96 -2.94
C VAL A 427 24.11 0.17 -3.60
N THR A 428 23.99 1.33 -2.95
CA THR A 428 23.26 2.49 -3.49
C THR A 428 23.85 2.95 -4.82
N LYS A 429 25.17 3.12 -4.90
CA LYS A 429 25.84 3.50 -6.17
C LYS A 429 25.59 2.48 -7.29
N ARG A 430 25.59 1.18 -6.96
CA ARG A 430 25.29 0.12 -7.93
C ARG A 430 23.86 0.24 -8.45
N ILE A 431 22.88 0.36 -7.56
CA ILE A 431 21.47 0.51 -7.95
C ILE A 431 21.26 1.74 -8.83
N GLN A 432 21.82 2.89 -8.42
CA GLN A 432 21.72 4.13 -9.20
C GLN A 432 22.35 3.99 -10.59
N LYS A 433 23.48 3.28 -10.70
CA LYS A 433 24.11 2.99 -11.99
C LYS A 433 23.23 2.08 -12.86
N GLU A 434 22.67 1.02 -12.29
CA GLU A 434 21.76 0.12 -13.00
C GLU A 434 20.46 0.81 -13.45
N GLN A 435 19.97 1.79 -12.69
CA GLN A 435 18.82 2.62 -13.08
C GLN A 435 19.17 3.57 -14.23
N LEU A 436 20.40 4.11 -14.24
CA LEU A 436 20.86 4.96 -15.33
C LEU A 436 21.07 4.16 -16.63
N GLU A 437 21.59 2.94 -16.55
CA GLU A 437 21.82 2.06 -17.71
C GLU A 437 20.53 1.53 -18.37
N ARG A 438 19.39 1.59 -17.67
CA ARG A 438 18.07 1.19 -18.21
C ARG A 438 17.33 2.31 -18.96
N LYS A 439 17.78 3.56 -18.80
CA LYS A 439 17.21 4.76 -19.44
C LYS A 439 18.01 5.10 -20.67
#